data_AF-N1PAN0-F1
#
_entry.id   AF-N1PAN0-F1
#
_cell.length_a   1.000
_cell.length_b   1.000
_cell.length_c   1.000
_cell.angle_alpha   90.00
_cell.angle_beta   90.00
_cell.angle_gamma   90.00
#
_symmetry.space_group_name_H-M   'P 1'
#
loop_
_entity.id
_entity.type
_entity.pdbx_description
1 polymer ?
#
loop_
_entity_poly.entity_id
_entity_poly.type
_entity_poly.pdbx_seq_one_letter_code
_entity_poly.pdbx_strand_id
1 'polypeptide(L)'
;MPMNTFLDEFNLFDSIITMMKNDPCCVEDYEPIVENLNRIFQRTFNDEEHRKSMANSQLFWERLRDTLEAMLLPASLNENSSIPYTRTMRGLILMMRNLAAENQEIPQKLLLQNLVIRGFLHATSEYVVDSPLIKHLYIACLTCLFNIQQNYSTVDMTTFPALLQFLQYPYGIKLEDGEEEEHFWLPYLFLFKTYLNNDEFSNEFFRDNDTPQKDYYCARDRIFFDIVTAKFIQDQENSFLIEKGRNYLDDSKLEITSIDLSVLECISKSLTTASFGKYLNGLEERQPGKFTTLLQILQLVVTSKEDWNTYELTAIMSWCYPILQRLACKDIPAFFNKSCNDYAPSVAIQLHSTLLSCLDIISDLCKFNHVRKFLISYDSVKILVSLLDTFQKNLLRINFLKGNGDTVNEIKITDHEGNKIEDRLLIFNRVNTNESFIRADNFPHCKLVIIEILASLVYAHPEIQDQIRELGGLALILSNCVIDDNDPFIKERSIVCLKFLLKNNAKNQEYVKKMEAQDVVQDDALSKAGFEISVEKGGKVRLVSKEEDPGNENSEIISIDED
;
A
#
# COMPACT_ATOMS: atom_id res chain seq x y z
N MET A 1 -4.89 -1.81 -58.80
CA MET A 1 -5.21 -2.65 -57.64
C MET A 1 -3.93 -3.36 -57.21
N PRO A 2 -3.47 -3.20 -55.96
CA PRO A 2 -2.20 -3.76 -55.52
C PRO A 2 -2.43 -5.23 -55.09
N MET A 3 -2.65 -6.14 -56.06
CA MET A 3 -2.83 -7.57 -55.75
C MET A 3 -1.50 -8.32 -55.50
N ASN A 4 -0.36 -7.66 -55.68
CA ASN A 4 0.97 -8.30 -55.61
C ASN A 4 1.84 -7.87 -54.43
N THR A 5 1.37 -7.03 -53.51
CA THR A 5 2.25 -6.37 -52.52
C THR A 5 2.68 -7.30 -51.37
N PHE A 6 1.99 -8.41 -51.12
CA PHE A 6 2.27 -9.35 -50.01
C PHE A 6 2.12 -10.84 -50.39
N LEU A 7 2.47 -11.20 -51.63
CA LEU A 7 2.21 -12.55 -52.17
C LEU A 7 2.92 -13.65 -51.38
N ASP A 8 4.18 -13.41 -50.98
CA ASP A 8 4.96 -14.37 -50.18
C ASP A 8 4.29 -14.62 -48.82
N GLU A 9 3.88 -13.55 -48.16
CA GLU A 9 3.24 -13.58 -46.84
C GLU A 9 1.87 -14.27 -46.89
N PHE A 10 1.07 -13.99 -47.90
CA PHE A 10 -0.24 -14.63 -48.07
C PHE A 10 -0.12 -16.12 -48.42
N ASN A 11 0.86 -16.52 -49.22
CA ASN A 11 1.12 -17.93 -49.50
C ASN A 11 1.52 -18.68 -48.21
N LEU A 12 2.31 -18.06 -47.33
CA LEU A 12 2.63 -18.64 -46.03
C LEU A 12 1.37 -18.81 -45.17
N PHE A 13 0.52 -17.78 -45.07
CA PHE A 13 -0.74 -17.85 -44.31
C PHE A 13 -1.66 -18.96 -44.83
N ASP A 14 -1.84 -19.05 -46.15
CA ASP A 14 -2.64 -20.12 -46.76
C ASP A 14 -2.06 -21.52 -46.50
N SER A 15 -0.73 -21.65 -46.47
CA SER A 15 -0.05 -22.91 -46.13
C SER A 15 -0.31 -23.31 -44.68
N ILE A 16 -0.20 -22.37 -43.73
CA ILE A 16 -0.52 -22.60 -42.32
C ILE A 16 -1.98 -23.01 -42.16
N ILE A 17 -2.93 -22.26 -42.73
CA ILE A 17 -4.36 -22.56 -42.64
C ILE A 17 -4.68 -23.95 -43.22
N THR A 18 -4.05 -24.31 -44.35
CA THR A 18 -4.24 -25.61 -45.00
C THR A 18 -3.72 -26.74 -44.12
N MET A 19 -2.53 -26.59 -43.55
CA MET A 19 -1.94 -27.57 -42.62
C MET A 19 -2.83 -27.75 -41.38
N MET A 20 -3.27 -26.65 -40.74
CA MET A 20 -4.13 -26.72 -39.55
C MET A 20 -5.46 -27.46 -39.80
N LYS A 21 -5.99 -27.37 -41.03
CA LYS A 21 -7.23 -28.05 -41.42
C LYS A 21 -7.03 -29.52 -41.76
N ASN A 22 -5.89 -29.88 -42.35
CA ASN A 22 -5.68 -31.21 -42.91
C ASN A 22 -5.02 -32.16 -41.91
N ASP A 23 -3.86 -31.79 -41.39
CA ASP A 23 -3.08 -32.61 -40.47
C ASP A 23 -2.15 -31.74 -39.60
N PRO A 24 -2.67 -31.15 -38.50
CA PRO A 24 -1.85 -30.35 -37.59
C PRO A 24 -0.86 -31.20 -36.76
N CYS A 25 -0.90 -32.53 -36.88
CA CYS A 25 0.02 -33.43 -36.19
C CYS A 25 1.27 -33.75 -37.03
N CYS A 26 1.27 -33.50 -38.34
CA CYS A 26 2.39 -33.75 -39.24
C CYS A 26 3.55 -32.79 -38.97
N VAL A 27 4.64 -33.29 -38.37
CA VAL A 27 5.78 -32.46 -37.94
C VAL A 27 6.58 -31.95 -39.15
N GLU A 28 6.66 -32.75 -40.20
CA GLU A 28 7.38 -32.46 -41.44
C GLU A 28 6.83 -31.22 -42.16
N ASP A 29 5.54 -30.95 -42.03
CA ASP A 29 4.88 -29.80 -42.67
C ASP A 29 5.22 -28.47 -41.99
N TYR A 30 5.73 -28.49 -40.75
CA TYR A 30 6.10 -27.27 -40.02
C TYR A 30 7.45 -26.69 -40.43
N GLU A 31 8.42 -27.51 -40.85
CA GLU A 31 9.77 -27.06 -41.21
C GLU A 31 9.76 -25.96 -42.30
N PRO A 32 9.11 -26.15 -43.47
CA PRO A 32 9.05 -25.11 -44.49
C PRO A 32 8.26 -23.88 -44.04
N ILE A 33 7.28 -24.04 -43.15
CA ILE A 33 6.51 -22.92 -42.58
C ILE A 33 7.39 -22.05 -41.69
N VAL A 34 8.15 -22.66 -40.77
CA VAL A 34 9.02 -21.95 -39.82
C VAL A 34 10.15 -21.22 -40.55
N GLU A 35 10.75 -21.84 -41.57
CA GLU A 35 11.79 -21.19 -42.39
C GLU A 35 11.25 -19.95 -43.12
N ASN A 36 10.09 -20.07 -43.78
CA ASN A 36 9.46 -18.96 -44.48
C ASN A 36 9.02 -17.84 -43.52
N LEU A 37 8.47 -18.22 -42.36
CA LEU A 37 8.08 -17.27 -41.32
C LEU A 37 9.28 -16.49 -40.78
N ASN A 38 10.42 -17.15 -40.56
CA ASN A 38 11.65 -16.47 -40.16
C ASN A 38 12.11 -15.47 -41.24
N ARG A 39 12.07 -15.83 -42.52
CA ARG A 39 12.40 -14.92 -43.62
C ARG A 39 11.52 -13.67 -43.63
N ILE A 40 10.20 -13.83 -43.46
CA ILE A 40 9.24 -12.72 -43.40
C ILE A 40 9.46 -11.88 -42.15
N PHE A 41 9.66 -12.50 -40.99
CA PHE A 41 9.98 -11.82 -39.74
C PHE A 41 11.22 -10.93 -39.90
N GLN A 42 12.31 -11.45 -40.45
CA GLN A 42 13.53 -10.68 -40.71
C GLN A 42 13.29 -9.48 -41.63
N ARG A 43 12.42 -9.60 -42.64
CA ARG A 43 12.02 -8.46 -43.49
C ARG A 43 11.26 -7.41 -42.67
N THR A 44 10.33 -7.81 -41.81
CA THR A 44 9.58 -6.85 -40.97
C THR A 44 10.49 -6.06 -40.03
N PHE A 45 11.62 -6.64 -39.61
CA PHE A 45 12.60 -5.99 -38.75
C PHE A 45 13.51 -5.04 -39.52
N ASN A 46 14.06 -5.49 -40.65
CA ASN A 46 15.11 -4.78 -41.39
C ASN A 46 14.59 -3.76 -42.42
N ASP A 47 13.35 -3.90 -42.89
CA ASP A 47 12.76 -3.02 -43.92
C ASP A 47 11.60 -2.20 -43.33
N GLU A 48 11.88 -0.92 -43.06
CA GLU A 48 10.91 0.01 -42.47
C GLU A 48 9.75 0.35 -43.41
N GLU A 49 10.00 0.54 -44.71
CA GLU A 49 8.94 0.88 -45.67
C GLU A 49 7.99 -0.31 -45.87
N HIS A 50 8.53 -1.53 -46.00
CA HIS A 50 7.73 -2.74 -46.08
C HIS A 50 6.92 -2.96 -44.80
N ARG A 51 7.53 -2.78 -43.62
CA ARG A 51 6.84 -2.90 -42.33
C ARG A 51 5.67 -1.91 -42.22
N LYS A 52 5.87 -0.64 -42.59
CA LYS A 52 4.80 0.37 -42.59
C LYS A 52 3.70 0.05 -43.60
N SER A 53 4.06 -0.45 -44.78
CA SER A 53 3.10 -0.90 -45.80
C SER A 53 2.22 -2.03 -45.29
N MET A 54 2.82 -3.05 -44.65
CA MET A 54 2.09 -4.15 -44.02
C MET A 54 1.22 -3.68 -42.86
N ALA A 55 1.77 -2.88 -41.95
CA ALA A 55 1.06 -2.41 -40.76
C ALA A 55 -0.17 -1.54 -41.11
N ASN A 56 -0.17 -0.84 -42.24
CA ASN A 56 -1.31 -0.03 -42.69
C ASN A 56 -2.28 -0.78 -43.61
N SER A 57 -2.05 -2.07 -43.88
CA SER A 57 -2.90 -2.89 -44.74
C SER A 57 -3.96 -3.66 -43.95
N GLN A 58 -5.21 -3.21 -44.01
CA GLN A 58 -6.33 -3.91 -43.36
C GLN A 58 -6.45 -5.37 -43.81
N LEU A 59 -6.30 -5.62 -45.12
CA LEU A 59 -6.35 -6.98 -45.67
C LEU A 59 -5.26 -7.89 -45.07
N PHE A 60 -4.07 -7.35 -44.82
CA PHE A 60 -2.99 -8.14 -44.22
C PHE A 60 -3.35 -8.57 -42.79
N TRP A 61 -3.87 -7.64 -41.99
CA TRP A 61 -4.32 -7.92 -40.64
C TRP A 61 -5.51 -8.90 -40.59
N GLU A 62 -6.45 -8.81 -41.52
CA GLU A 62 -7.55 -9.78 -41.66
C GLU A 62 -7.03 -11.19 -41.97
N ARG A 63 -6.07 -11.32 -42.89
CA ARG A 63 -5.47 -12.61 -43.22
C ARG A 63 -4.65 -13.18 -42.06
N LEU A 64 -3.94 -12.34 -41.32
CA LEU A 64 -3.24 -12.74 -40.09
C LEU A 64 -4.22 -13.19 -39.00
N ARG A 65 -5.35 -12.48 -38.81
CA ARG A 65 -6.45 -12.88 -37.92
C ARG A 65 -6.94 -14.27 -38.27
N ASP A 66 -7.32 -14.49 -39.52
CA ASP A 66 -7.88 -15.76 -40.00
C ASP A 66 -6.88 -16.92 -39.81
N THR A 67 -5.58 -16.62 -39.96
CA THR A 67 -4.50 -17.60 -39.70
C THR A 67 -4.43 -17.96 -38.23
N LEU A 68 -4.41 -16.97 -37.32
CA LEU A 68 -4.39 -17.21 -35.87
C LEU A 68 -5.66 -17.95 -35.39
N GLU A 69 -6.83 -17.61 -35.95
CA GLU A 69 -8.08 -18.33 -35.68
C GLU A 69 -8.01 -19.78 -36.13
N ALA A 70 -7.47 -20.07 -37.31
CA ALA A 70 -7.30 -21.43 -37.79
C ALA A 70 -6.33 -22.25 -36.93
N MET A 71 -5.41 -21.59 -36.22
CA MET A 71 -4.51 -22.25 -35.28
C MET A 71 -5.16 -22.60 -33.94
N LEU A 72 -6.35 -22.07 -33.60
CA LEU A 72 -7.07 -22.44 -32.38
C LEU A 72 -7.80 -23.79 -32.58
N LEU A 73 -7.06 -24.89 -32.42
CA LEU A 73 -7.55 -26.23 -32.71
C LEU A 73 -8.60 -26.69 -31.68
N PRO A 74 -9.56 -27.55 -32.07
CA PRO A 74 -10.56 -28.09 -31.15
C PRO A 74 -9.99 -29.12 -30.17
N ALA A 75 -8.82 -29.69 -30.45
CA ALA A 75 -8.16 -30.72 -29.64
C ALA A 75 -6.70 -30.35 -29.40
N SER A 76 -6.14 -30.81 -28.28
CA SER A 76 -4.73 -30.64 -27.94
C SER A 76 -3.83 -31.43 -28.87
N LEU A 77 -2.69 -30.85 -29.23
CA LEU A 77 -1.63 -31.53 -29.97
C LEU A 77 -0.86 -32.49 -29.05
N ASN A 78 -0.28 -33.54 -29.65
CA ASN A 78 0.68 -34.40 -28.96
C ASN A 78 2.00 -33.66 -28.68
N GLU A 79 2.88 -34.25 -27.87
CA GLU A 79 4.17 -33.65 -27.49
C GLU A 79 5.03 -33.24 -28.71
N ASN A 80 5.12 -34.11 -29.73
CA ASN A 80 5.96 -33.89 -30.91
C ASN A 80 5.48 -32.72 -31.77
N SER A 81 4.17 -32.57 -31.96
CA SER A 81 3.58 -31.51 -32.78
C SER A 81 3.40 -30.20 -32.02
N SER A 82 3.36 -30.24 -30.68
CA SER A 82 3.18 -29.04 -29.83
C SER A 82 4.36 -28.06 -29.92
N ILE A 83 5.59 -28.55 -30.01
CA ILE A 83 6.80 -27.70 -30.14
C ILE A 83 6.80 -26.88 -31.44
N PRO A 84 6.73 -27.50 -32.64
CA PRO A 84 6.75 -26.74 -33.89
C PRO A 84 5.49 -25.87 -34.05
N TYR A 85 4.33 -26.31 -33.55
CA TYR A 85 3.14 -25.46 -33.45
C TYR A 85 3.40 -24.18 -32.65
N THR A 86 3.98 -24.32 -31.46
CA THR A 86 4.29 -23.20 -30.56
C THR A 86 5.32 -22.25 -31.18
N ARG A 87 6.30 -22.78 -31.93
CA ARG A 87 7.25 -21.97 -32.70
C ARG A 87 6.56 -21.15 -33.79
N THR A 88 5.65 -21.76 -34.55
CA THR A 88 4.87 -21.06 -35.59
C THR A 88 4.00 -19.98 -34.97
N MET A 89 3.27 -20.29 -33.89
CA MET A 89 2.47 -19.31 -33.14
C MET A 89 3.32 -18.13 -32.67
N ARG A 90 4.46 -18.41 -32.03
CA ARG A 90 5.39 -17.38 -31.57
C ARG A 90 5.89 -16.51 -32.71
N GLY A 91 6.26 -17.09 -33.85
CA GLY A 91 6.74 -16.33 -35.02
C GLY A 91 5.67 -15.38 -35.59
N LEU A 92 4.41 -15.83 -35.67
CA LEU A 92 3.29 -14.98 -36.09
C LEU A 92 3.05 -13.83 -35.10
N ILE A 93 3.11 -14.11 -33.79
CA ILE A 93 2.94 -13.09 -32.74
C ILE A 93 4.10 -12.08 -32.75
N LEU A 94 5.34 -12.53 -32.96
CA LEU A 94 6.50 -11.62 -33.08
C LEU A 94 6.41 -10.71 -34.30
N MET A 95 5.94 -11.23 -35.44
CA MET A 95 5.65 -10.42 -36.61
C MET A 95 4.54 -9.41 -36.29
N MET A 96 3.46 -9.87 -35.67
CA MET A 96 2.34 -9.03 -35.27
C MET A 96 2.76 -7.89 -34.34
N ARG A 97 3.60 -8.19 -33.34
CA ARG A 97 4.20 -7.21 -32.43
C ARG A 97 4.95 -6.11 -33.18
N ASN A 98 5.74 -6.48 -34.19
CA ASN A 98 6.50 -5.51 -35.00
C ASN A 98 5.55 -4.59 -35.78
N LEU A 99 4.48 -5.14 -36.35
CA LEU A 99 3.48 -4.35 -37.09
C LEU A 99 2.66 -3.44 -36.16
N ALA A 100 2.30 -3.94 -34.97
CA ALA A 100 1.55 -3.19 -33.97
C ALA A 100 2.31 -1.97 -33.43
N ALA A 101 3.64 -1.95 -33.53
CA ALA A 101 4.43 -0.76 -33.20
C ALA A 101 4.15 0.40 -34.18
N GLU A 102 3.83 0.10 -35.44
CA GLU A 102 3.57 1.09 -36.49
C GLU A 102 2.07 1.46 -36.61
N ASN A 103 1.16 0.52 -36.36
CA ASN A 103 -0.29 0.75 -36.42
C ASN A 103 -1.05 -0.07 -35.37
N GLN A 104 -1.68 0.61 -34.41
CA GLN A 104 -2.45 -0.02 -33.33
C GLN A 104 -3.95 -0.12 -33.64
N GLU A 105 -4.47 0.74 -34.51
CA GLU A 105 -5.92 0.89 -34.72
C GLU A 105 -6.54 -0.32 -35.40
N ILE A 106 -5.90 -0.83 -36.46
CA ILE A 106 -6.40 -1.99 -37.20
C ILE A 106 -6.43 -3.27 -36.33
N PRO A 107 -5.33 -3.68 -35.66
CA PRO A 107 -5.37 -4.88 -34.82
C PRO A 107 -6.39 -4.78 -33.67
N GLN A 108 -6.56 -3.61 -33.07
CA GLN A 108 -7.58 -3.39 -32.03
C GLN A 108 -9.01 -3.57 -32.57
N LYS A 109 -9.33 -2.96 -33.73
CA LYS A 109 -10.66 -3.10 -34.36
C LYS A 109 -11.00 -4.55 -34.71
N LEU A 110 -9.99 -5.35 -35.04
CA LEU A 110 -10.12 -6.77 -35.35
C LEU A 110 -10.06 -7.66 -34.09
N LEU A 111 -9.92 -7.08 -32.89
CA LEU A 111 -9.82 -7.77 -31.61
C LEU A 111 -8.65 -8.78 -31.56
N LEU A 112 -7.54 -8.49 -32.23
CA LEU A 112 -6.38 -9.39 -32.28
C LEU A 112 -5.76 -9.65 -30.91
N GLN A 113 -5.88 -8.70 -29.97
CA GLN A 113 -5.51 -8.90 -28.57
C GLN A 113 -6.18 -10.14 -27.96
N ASN A 114 -7.44 -10.41 -28.30
CA ASN A 114 -8.16 -11.57 -27.78
C ASN A 114 -7.65 -12.87 -28.39
N LEU A 115 -7.19 -12.84 -29.65
CA LEU A 115 -6.58 -13.99 -30.31
C LEU A 115 -5.17 -14.27 -29.80
N VAL A 116 -4.38 -13.25 -29.46
CA VAL A 116 -3.08 -13.43 -28.79
C VAL A 116 -3.26 -14.17 -27.46
N ILE A 117 -4.18 -13.68 -26.63
CA ILE A 117 -4.49 -14.27 -25.32
C ILE A 117 -4.96 -15.72 -25.48
N ARG A 118 -5.95 -15.96 -26.35
CA ARG A 118 -6.46 -17.32 -26.60
C ARG A 118 -5.41 -18.24 -27.23
N GLY A 119 -4.60 -17.73 -28.14
CA GLY A 119 -3.50 -18.46 -28.78
C GLY A 119 -2.45 -18.89 -27.78
N PHE A 120 -2.07 -18.02 -26.83
CA PHE A 120 -1.18 -18.40 -25.73
C PHE A 120 -1.79 -19.49 -24.85
N LEU A 121 -3.04 -19.32 -24.42
CA LEU A 121 -3.74 -20.29 -23.58
C LEU A 121 -3.94 -21.65 -24.29
N HIS A 122 -4.10 -21.63 -25.61
CA HIS A 122 -4.20 -22.85 -26.41
C HIS A 122 -2.83 -23.53 -26.60
N ALA A 123 -1.77 -22.75 -26.80
CA ALA A 123 -0.40 -23.27 -26.93
C ALA A 123 0.15 -23.82 -25.61
N THR A 124 -0.38 -23.37 -24.46
CA THR A 124 -0.05 -23.93 -23.14
C THR A 124 -0.83 -25.24 -22.93
N SER A 125 -0.22 -26.35 -23.32
CA SER A 125 -0.71 -27.71 -23.06
C SER A 125 0.12 -28.40 -21.98
N GLU A 126 -0.45 -29.41 -21.32
CA GLU A 126 0.20 -30.20 -20.25
C GLU A 126 1.62 -30.70 -20.60
N TYR A 127 1.95 -30.83 -21.89
CA TYR A 127 3.23 -31.32 -22.39
C TYR A 127 4.34 -30.25 -22.49
N VAL A 128 3.99 -28.96 -22.51
CA VAL A 128 4.96 -27.87 -22.86
C VAL A 128 4.91 -26.68 -21.89
N VAL A 129 4.01 -26.67 -20.89
CA VAL A 129 3.73 -25.52 -19.99
C VAL A 129 4.98 -24.91 -19.34
N ASP A 130 5.98 -25.71 -18.94
CA ASP A 130 7.18 -25.22 -18.25
C ASP A 130 8.46 -25.37 -19.10
N SER A 131 8.38 -24.97 -20.37
CA SER A 131 9.52 -24.95 -21.28
C SER A 131 10.00 -23.51 -21.54
N PRO A 132 11.30 -23.30 -21.83
CA PRO A 132 11.80 -22.00 -22.28
C PRO A 132 11.03 -21.48 -23.51
N LEU A 133 10.49 -22.38 -24.34
CA LEU A 133 9.69 -22.01 -25.50
C LEU A 133 8.39 -21.30 -25.12
N ILE A 134 7.66 -21.78 -24.10
CA ILE A 134 6.43 -21.12 -23.64
C ILE A 134 6.76 -19.80 -22.95
N LYS A 135 7.84 -19.71 -22.15
CA LYS A 135 8.29 -18.41 -21.59
C LYS A 135 8.54 -17.39 -22.71
N HIS A 136 9.27 -17.78 -23.77
CA HIS A 136 9.51 -16.90 -24.92
C HIS A 136 8.25 -16.58 -25.73
N LEU A 137 7.26 -17.49 -25.79
CA LEU A 137 5.96 -17.20 -26.38
C LEU A 137 5.20 -16.19 -25.52
N TYR A 138 5.22 -16.34 -24.20
CA TYR A 138 4.57 -15.43 -23.27
C TYR A 138 5.13 -14.01 -23.38
N ILE A 139 6.45 -13.85 -23.38
CA ILE A 139 7.12 -12.54 -23.59
C ILE A 139 6.73 -11.95 -24.95
N ALA A 140 6.66 -12.76 -26.01
CA ALA A 140 6.18 -12.29 -27.32
C ALA A 140 4.72 -11.82 -27.27
N CYS A 141 3.86 -12.54 -26.54
CA CYS A 141 2.47 -12.14 -26.32
C CYS A 141 2.37 -10.83 -25.52
N LEU A 142 3.10 -10.71 -24.41
CA LEU A 142 3.12 -9.51 -23.56
C LEU A 142 3.52 -8.27 -24.36
N THR A 143 4.64 -8.35 -25.06
CA THR A 143 5.14 -7.23 -25.89
C THR A 143 4.22 -6.93 -27.07
N CYS A 144 3.62 -7.94 -27.70
CA CYS A 144 2.62 -7.73 -28.75
C CYS A 144 1.37 -7.02 -28.22
N LEU A 145 0.82 -7.48 -27.10
CA LEU A 145 -0.35 -6.90 -26.46
C LEU A 145 -0.07 -5.47 -26.00
N PHE A 146 1.11 -5.22 -25.43
CA PHE A 146 1.52 -3.88 -25.03
C PHE A 146 1.55 -2.94 -26.24
N ASN A 147 2.20 -3.32 -27.34
CA ASN A 147 2.23 -2.52 -28.56
C ASN A 147 0.83 -2.27 -29.13
N ILE A 148 -0.05 -3.27 -29.12
CA ILE A 148 -1.44 -3.11 -29.55
C ILE A 148 -2.17 -2.10 -28.66
N GLN A 149 -1.94 -2.12 -27.34
CA GLN A 149 -2.71 -1.35 -26.36
C GLN A 149 -2.08 0.01 -25.95
N GLN A 150 -0.87 0.33 -26.41
CA GLN A 150 -0.06 1.44 -25.88
C GLN A 150 -0.71 2.83 -25.99
N ASN A 151 -1.49 3.09 -27.05
CA ASN A 151 -2.12 4.40 -27.27
C ASN A 151 -3.49 4.52 -26.61
N TYR A 152 -4.24 3.41 -26.60
CA TYR A 152 -5.58 3.33 -26.03
C TYR A 152 -5.83 1.89 -25.60
N SER A 153 -6.16 1.67 -24.33
CA SER A 153 -6.44 0.33 -23.80
C SER A 153 -7.90 -0.04 -24.06
N THR A 154 -8.12 -1.11 -24.82
CA THR A 154 -9.42 -1.73 -25.09
C THR A 154 -9.53 -3.07 -24.38
N VAL A 155 -10.62 -3.28 -23.66
CA VAL A 155 -10.90 -4.54 -22.96
C VAL A 155 -12.23 -5.11 -23.43
N ASP A 156 -12.19 -6.32 -23.96
CA ASP A 156 -13.40 -7.07 -24.32
C ASP A 156 -13.83 -7.94 -23.14
N MET A 157 -14.87 -7.51 -22.45
CA MET A 157 -15.38 -8.19 -21.25
C MET A 157 -15.89 -9.60 -21.52
N THR A 158 -16.21 -9.97 -22.77
CA THR A 158 -16.55 -11.36 -23.12
C THR A 158 -15.36 -12.32 -23.01
N THR A 159 -14.14 -11.77 -23.06
CA THR A 159 -12.87 -12.52 -22.96
C THR A 159 -12.12 -12.27 -21.66
N PHE A 160 -12.70 -11.49 -20.73
CA PHE A 160 -12.08 -11.14 -19.46
C PHE A 160 -11.56 -12.36 -18.66
N PRO A 161 -12.29 -13.50 -18.56
CA PRO A 161 -11.77 -14.68 -17.87
C PRO A 161 -10.47 -15.23 -18.50
N ALA A 162 -10.36 -15.20 -19.83
CA ALA A 162 -9.16 -15.62 -20.53
C ALA A 162 -8.00 -14.64 -20.29
N LEU A 163 -8.28 -13.34 -20.27
CA LEU A 163 -7.29 -12.33 -19.89
C LEU A 163 -6.75 -12.56 -18.47
N LEU A 164 -7.62 -12.86 -17.49
CA LEU A 164 -7.18 -13.19 -16.14
C LEU A 164 -6.36 -14.48 -16.09
N GLN A 165 -6.70 -15.51 -16.88
CA GLN A 165 -5.88 -16.72 -16.96
C GLN A 165 -4.49 -16.43 -17.55
N PHE A 166 -4.43 -15.60 -18.58
CA PHE A 166 -3.17 -15.17 -19.20
C PHE A 166 -2.29 -14.37 -18.23
N LEU A 167 -2.87 -13.44 -17.45
CA LEU A 167 -2.13 -12.66 -16.46
C LEU A 167 -1.66 -13.51 -15.27
N GLN A 168 -2.26 -14.68 -15.01
CA GLN A 168 -1.82 -15.57 -13.93
C GLN A 168 -0.59 -16.42 -14.28
N TYR A 169 -0.19 -16.49 -15.55
CA TYR A 169 0.90 -17.37 -15.99
C TYR A 169 2.21 -17.21 -15.20
N PRO A 170 2.66 -16.00 -14.80
CA PRO A 170 3.87 -15.84 -14.01
C PRO A 170 3.85 -16.50 -12.63
N TYR A 171 2.68 -16.90 -12.11
CA TYR A 171 2.57 -17.47 -10.78
C TYR A 171 3.40 -18.74 -10.64
N GLY A 172 4.38 -18.71 -9.72
CA GLY A 172 5.27 -19.84 -9.44
C GLY A 172 6.41 -20.03 -10.45
N ILE A 173 6.55 -19.15 -11.45
CA ILE A 173 7.68 -19.18 -12.38
C ILE A 173 8.95 -18.72 -11.66
N LYS A 174 10.02 -19.49 -11.83
CA LYS A 174 11.38 -19.09 -11.45
C LYS A 174 12.11 -18.54 -12.67
N LEU A 175 12.77 -17.40 -12.49
CA LEU A 175 13.61 -16.74 -13.47
C LEU A 175 15.04 -16.70 -12.92
N GLU A 176 16.04 -16.77 -13.79
CA GLU A 176 17.42 -16.50 -13.40
C GLU A 176 17.62 -14.99 -13.23
N ASP A 177 18.35 -14.58 -12.21
CA ASP A 177 18.62 -13.17 -11.91
C ASP A 177 19.32 -12.48 -13.11
N GLY A 178 18.99 -11.21 -13.35
CA GLY A 178 19.63 -10.37 -14.38
C GLY A 178 18.76 -10.11 -15.60
N GLU A 179 19.33 -10.19 -16.81
CA GLU A 179 18.66 -9.77 -18.05
C GLU A 179 17.39 -10.57 -18.36
N GLU A 180 17.36 -11.87 -18.06
CA GLU A 180 16.17 -12.71 -18.30
C GLU A 180 14.97 -12.22 -17.47
N GLU A 181 15.23 -11.89 -16.20
CA GLU A 181 14.23 -11.39 -15.27
C GLU A 181 13.63 -10.06 -15.73
N GLU A 182 14.47 -9.10 -16.13
CA GLU A 182 14.02 -7.79 -16.62
C GLU A 182 13.22 -7.92 -17.93
N HIS A 183 13.69 -8.74 -18.88
CA HIS A 183 13.00 -9.02 -20.13
C HIS A 183 11.65 -9.72 -19.96
N PHE A 184 11.42 -10.36 -18.82
CA PHE A 184 10.14 -10.96 -18.47
C PHE A 184 9.22 -9.97 -17.75
N TRP A 185 9.69 -9.36 -16.65
CA TRP A 185 8.83 -8.58 -15.76
C TRP A 185 8.43 -7.22 -16.33
N LEU A 186 9.34 -6.49 -16.99
CA LEU A 186 8.99 -5.16 -17.49
C LEU A 186 7.84 -5.21 -18.51
N PRO A 187 7.84 -6.09 -19.54
CA PRO A 187 6.69 -6.22 -20.44
C PRO A 187 5.40 -6.61 -19.71
N TYR A 188 5.48 -7.46 -18.68
CA TYR A 188 4.32 -7.86 -17.89
C TYR A 188 3.73 -6.68 -17.12
N LEU A 189 4.57 -5.95 -16.38
CA LEU A 189 4.16 -4.81 -15.56
C LEU A 189 3.67 -3.65 -16.40
N PHE A 190 4.31 -3.37 -17.54
CA PHE A 190 3.84 -2.34 -18.48
C PHE A 190 2.48 -2.68 -19.08
N LEU A 191 2.27 -3.93 -19.50
CA LEU A 191 0.97 -4.37 -19.98
C LEU A 191 -0.09 -4.29 -18.89
N PHE A 192 0.22 -4.76 -17.68
CA PHE A 192 -0.71 -4.73 -16.56
C PHE A 192 -1.09 -3.30 -16.17
N LYS A 193 -0.12 -2.38 -16.09
CA LYS A 193 -0.35 -0.94 -15.90
C LYS A 193 -1.23 -0.34 -17.00
N THR A 194 -1.01 -0.71 -18.26
CA THR A 194 -1.85 -0.27 -19.38
C THR A 194 -3.30 -0.71 -19.19
N TYR A 195 -3.55 -1.94 -18.72
CA TYR A 195 -4.90 -2.38 -18.38
C TYR A 195 -5.46 -1.68 -17.14
N LEU A 196 -4.66 -1.46 -16.09
CA LEU A 196 -5.10 -0.70 -14.91
C LEU A 196 -5.49 0.75 -15.25
N ASN A 197 -4.94 1.32 -16.32
CA ASN A 197 -5.34 2.62 -16.85
C ASN A 197 -6.70 2.63 -17.56
N ASN A 198 -7.26 1.47 -17.90
CA ASN A 198 -8.63 1.35 -18.37
C ASN A 198 -9.58 1.22 -17.18
N ASP A 199 -10.50 2.17 -17.03
CA ASP A 199 -11.45 2.19 -15.90
C ASP A 199 -12.41 0.98 -15.89
N GLU A 200 -12.77 0.43 -17.04
CA GLU A 200 -13.64 -0.76 -17.13
C GLU A 200 -12.89 -1.98 -16.59
N PHE A 201 -11.64 -2.18 -17.01
CA PHE A 201 -10.77 -3.24 -16.52
C PHE A 201 -10.49 -3.11 -15.03
N SER A 202 -10.00 -1.95 -14.58
CA SER A 202 -9.58 -1.78 -13.19
C SER A 202 -10.76 -1.92 -12.22
N ASN A 203 -11.93 -1.39 -12.59
CA ASN A 203 -13.14 -1.58 -11.80
C ASN A 203 -13.58 -3.04 -11.79
N GLU A 204 -13.58 -3.74 -12.93
CA GLU A 204 -13.98 -5.16 -12.98
C GLU A 204 -12.98 -6.07 -12.25
N PHE A 205 -11.68 -5.81 -12.41
CA PHE A 205 -10.60 -6.57 -11.79
C PHE A 205 -10.65 -6.51 -10.26
N PHE A 206 -10.87 -5.31 -9.71
CA PHE A 206 -11.04 -5.10 -8.27
C PHE A 206 -12.49 -5.24 -7.79
N ARG A 207 -13.42 -5.61 -8.67
CA ARG A 207 -14.83 -5.79 -8.30
C ARG A 207 -14.96 -6.99 -7.38
N ASP A 208 -15.14 -6.75 -6.10
CA ASP A 208 -15.56 -7.80 -5.16
C ASP A 208 -17.03 -8.13 -5.48
N ASN A 209 -17.22 -9.08 -6.39
CA ASN A 209 -18.51 -9.69 -6.61
C ASN A 209 -18.78 -10.60 -5.44
N ASP A 210 -19.95 -10.53 -4.82
CA ASP A 210 -20.54 -11.55 -3.94
C ASP A 210 -20.74 -12.91 -4.66
N THR A 211 -19.80 -13.34 -5.51
CA THR A 211 -19.88 -14.60 -6.23
C THR A 211 -19.68 -15.73 -5.24
N PRO A 212 -20.64 -16.65 -5.05
CA PRO A 212 -20.49 -17.79 -4.14
C PRO A 212 -19.47 -18.84 -4.61
N GLN A 213 -18.81 -18.61 -5.74
CA GLN A 213 -17.82 -19.52 -6.31
C GLN A 213 -16.46 -19.28 -5.65
N LYS A 214 -16.06 -20.23 -4.80
CA LYS A 214 -14.76 -20.29 -4.10
C LYS A 214 -13.53 -20.08 -5.01
N ASP A 215 -13.66 -20.26 -6.32
CA ASP A 215 -12.52 -20.26 -7.24
C ASP A 215 -12.22 -18.89 -7.90
N TYR A 216 -13.20 -17.99 -8.08
CA TYR A 216 -12.99 -16.74 -8.84
C TYR A 216 -12.18 -15.69 -8.07
N TYR A 217 -12.26 -15.69 -6.73
CA TYR A 217 -11.46 -14.78 -5.90
C TYR A 217 -9.96 -15.11 -5.93
N CYS A 218 -9.58 -16.32 -6.37
CA CYS A 218 -8.18 -16.71 -6.42
C CYS A 218 -7.41 -15.96 -7.52
N ALA A 219 -8.02 -15.67 -8.67
CA ALA A 219 -7.31 -15.10 -9.81
C ALA A 219 -6.79 -13.69 -9.54
N ARG A 220 -7.62 -12.81 -8.96
CA ARG A 220 -7.24 -11.42 -8.64
C ARG A 220 -6.17 -11.36 -7.55
N ASP A 221 -6.32 -12.15 -6.48
CA ASP A 221 -5.38 -12.21 -5.36
C ASP A 221 -4.04 -12.76 -5.90
N ARG A 222 -4.11 -13.76 -6.77
CA ARG A 222 -2.95 -14.32 -7.45
C ARG A 222 -2.23 -13.29 -8.32
N ILE A 223 -2.95 -12.56 -9.17
CA ILE A 223 -2.35 -11.57 -10.08
C ILE A 223 -1.79 -10.38 -9.30
N PHE A 224 -2.61 -9.74 -8.47
CA PHE A 224 -2.24 -8.49 -7.83
C PHE A 224 -1.31 -8.68 -6.64
N PHE A 225 -1.63 -9.64 -5.76
CA PHE A 225 -0.80 -9.90 -4.58
C PHE A 225 0.30 -10.91 -4.90
N ASP A 226 -0.04 -12.14 -5.31
CA ASP A 226 0.95 -13.23 -5.36
C ASP A 226 1.94 -13.16 -6.54
N ILE A 227 1.68 -12.30 -7.53
CA ILE A 227 2.58 -12.03 -8.65
C ILE A 227 3.15 -10.61 -8.53
N VAL A 228 2.30 -9.58 -8.63
CA VAL A 228 2.78 -8.19 -8.73
C VAL A 228 3.36 -7.70 -7.40
N THR A 229 2.61 -7.79 -6.30
CA THR A 229 3.08 -7.30 -5.00
C THR A 229 4.18 -8.21 -4.43
N ALA A 230 4.06 -9.52 -4.62
CA ALA A 230 5.05 -10.50 -4.17
C ALA A 230 6.42 -10.28 -4.82
N LYS A 231 6.48 -9.79 -6.06
CA LYS A 231 7.76 -9.44 -6.69
C LYS A 231 8.51 -8.36 -5.90
N PHE A 232 7.82 -7.28 -5.55
CA PHE A 232 8.40 -6.22 -4.70
C PHE A 232 8.78 -6.76 -3.31
N ILE A 233 7.94 -7.61 -2.71
CA ILE A 233 8.24 -8.21 -1.40
C ILE A 233 9.51 -9.07 -1.46
N GLN A 234 9.68 -9.85 -2.54
CA GLN A 234 10.84 -10.70 -2.75
C GLN A 234 12.12 -9.86 -2.92
N ASP A 235 12.07 -8.82 -3.76
CA ASP A 235 13.22 -7.95 -4.02
C ASP A 235 13.63 -7.17 -2.77
N GLN A 236 12.67 -6.86 -1.91
CA GLN A 236 12.86 -6.06 -0.70
C GLN A 236 12.77 -6.88 0.59
N GLU A 237 13.04 -8.19 0.56
CA GLU A 237 12.87 -9.10 1.72
C GLU A 237 13.56 -8.57 3.00
N ASN A 238 14.77 -8.01 2.85
CA ASN A 238 15.55 -7.45 3.95
C ASN A 238 14.96 -6.17 4.57
N SER A 239 14.01 -5.53 3.89
CA SER A 239 13.31 -4.33 4.34
C SER A 239 12.04 -4.66 5.12
N PHE A 240 11.49 -5.87 4.98
CA PHE A 240 10.35 -6.35 5.77
C PHE A 240 10.83 -6.98 7.07
N LEU A 241 10.78 -6.22 8.16
CA LEU A 241 11.36 -6.61 9.44
C LEU A 241 10.29 -7.11 10.42
N ILE A 242 10.64 -8.18 11.13
CA ILE A 242 9.92 -8.64 12.32
C ILE A 242 10.82 -8.37 13.52
N GLU A 243 10.65 -7.22 14.14
CA GLU A 243 11.43 -6.82 15.30
C GLU A 243 10.52 -6.40 16.43
N LYS A 244 10.88 -6.80 17.66
CA LYS A 244 10.26 -6.26 18.87
C LYS A 244 8.73 -6.45 18.91
N GLY A 245 8.26 -7.57 18.35
CA GLY A 245 6.83 -7.89 18.26
C GLY A 245 6.04 -6.93 17.36
N ARG A 246 6.68 -6.38 16.33
CA ARG A 246 6.06 -5.56 15.29
C ARG A 246 6.53 -6.05 13.92
N ASN A 247 5.62 -6.02 12.96
CA ASN A 247 5.94 -6.24 11.54
C ASN A 247 5.86 -4.89 10.84
N TYR A 248 6.92 -4.49 10.15
CA TYR A 248 6.94 -3.22 9.41
C TYR A 248 7.89 -3.27 8.22
N LEU A 249 7.67 -2.35 7.28
CA LEU A 249 8.56 -2.06 6.18
C LEU A 249 9.51 -0.94 6.61
N ASP A 250 10.82 -1.20 6.56
CA ASP A 250 11.86 -0.22 6.87
C ASP A 250 12.32 0.46 5.57
N ASP A 251 11.72 1.61 5.28
CA ASP A 251 11.99 2.37 4.06
C ASP A 251 13.47 2.78 3.91
N SER A 252 14.24 2.84 5.02
CA SER A 252 15.66 3.18 4.98
C SER A 252 16.55 2.08 4.42
N LYS A 253 16.02 0.84 4.32
CA LYS A 253 16.73 -0.33 3.79
C LYS A 253 16.35 -0.67 2.34
N LEU A 254 15.44 0.10 1.73
CA LEU A 254 14.97 -0.16 0.37
C LEU A 254 16.06 0.04 -0.67
N GLU A 255 16.24 -0.95 -1.54
CA GLU A 255 17.13 -0.92 -2.69
C GLU A 255 16.28 -1.05 -3.97
N ILE A 256 15.72 0.07 -4.44
CA ILE A 256 14.69 0.09 -5.49
C ILE A 256 15.29 -0.16 -6.89
N THR A 257 14.77 -1.18 -7.58
CA THR A 257 15.10 -1.51 -8.98
C THR A 257 14.13 -0.90 -9.99
N SER A 258 14.41 -1.03 -11.29
CA SER A 258 13.49 -0.63 -12.38
C SER A 258 12.19 -1.44 -12.36
N ILE A 259 12.26 -2.72 -11.97
CA ILE A 259 11.12 -3.61 -11.80
C ILE A 259 10.27 -3.14 -10.62
N ASP A 260 10.90 -2.82 -9.48
CA ASP A 260 10.21 -2.32 -8.29
C ASP A 260 9.44 -1.04 -8.58
N LEU A 261 10.05 -0.07 -9.29
CA LEU A 261 9.35 1.13 -9.71
C LEU A 261 8.10 0.81 -10.53
N SER A 262 8.19 -0.13 -11.47
CA SER A 262 7.07 -0.55 -12.30
C SER A 262 5.96 -1.27 -11.49
N VAL A 263 6.34 -2.04 -10.46
CA VAL A 263 5.39 -2.64 -9.50
C VAL A 263 4.68 -1.54 -8.70
N LEU A 264 5.43 -0.60 -8.12
CA LEU A 264 4.89 0.50 -7.33
C LEU A 264 3.98 1.41 -8.17
N GLU A 265 4.26 1.61 -9.45
CA GLU A 265 3.36 2.30 -10.38
C GLU A 265 2.03 1.54 -10.59
N CYS A 266 2.07 0.21 -10.72
CA CYS A 266 0.86 -0.62 -10.79
C CYS A 266 0.04 -0.50 -9.50
N ILE A 267 0.71 -0.53 -8.34
CA ILE A 267 0.06 -0.37 -7.02
C ILE A 267 -0.54 1.04 -6.89
N SER A 268 0.19 2.09 -7.29
CA SER A 268 -0.26 3.49 -7.29
C SER A 268 -1.50 3.68 -8.16
N LYS A 269 -1.56 3.05 -9.34
CA LYS A 269 -2.76 3.08 -10.18
C LYS A 269 -3.92 2.30 -9.57
N SER A 270 -3.63 1.18 -8.91
CA SER A 270 -4.65 0.34 -8.27
C SER A 270 -5.32 1.05 -7.10
N LEU A 271 -4.56 1.68 -6.21
CA LEU A 271 -5.09 2.33 -5.00
C LEU A 271 -5.96 3.56 -5.27
N THR A 272 -5.92 4.09 -6.50
CA THR A 272 -6.75 5.21 -6.96
C THR A 272 -8.00 4.76 -7.73
N THR A 273 -8.23 3.45 -7.85
CA THR A 273 -9.40 2.87 -8.52
C THR A 273 -10.60 2.81 -7.58
N ALA A 274 -11.80 3.13 -8.08
CA ALA A 274 -13.03 3.20 -7.26
C ALA A 274 -13.41 1.86 -6.59
N SER A 275 -13.08 0.72 -7.21
CA SER A 275 -13.38 -0.61 -6.67
C SER A 275 -12.29 -1.16 -5.73
N PHE A 276 -11.15 -0.49 -5.59
CA PHE A 276 -10.01 -1.00 -4.81
C PHE A 276 -10.33 -1.20 -3.33
N GLY A 277 -11.13 -0.31 -2.73
CA GLY A 277 -11.55 -0.47 -1.34
C GLY A 277 -12.33 -1.76 -1.07
N LYS A 278 -13.13 -2.22 -2.04
CA LYS A 278 -13.85 -3.50 -1.93
C LYS A 278 -12.88 -4.67 -1.95
N TYR A 279 -11.92 -4.65 -2.88
CA TYR A 279 -10.86 -5.64 -2.93
C TYR A 279 -10.07 -5.73 -1.61
N LEU A 280 -9.68 -4.59 -1.03
CA LEU A 280 -8.95 -4.55 0.24
C LEU A 280 -9.75 -5.18 1.39
N ASN A 281 -11.04 -4.84 1.51
CA ASN A 281 -11.90 -5.43 2.54
C ASN A 281 -12.01 -6.96 2.37
N GLY A 282 -12.22 -7.43 1.15
CA GLY A 282 -12.25 -8.86 0.86
C GLY A 282 -10.92 -9.56 1.17
N LEU A 283 -9.78 -8.93 0.85
CA LEU A 283 -8.46 -9.47 1.15
C LEU A 283 -8.22 -9.56 2.67
N GLU A 284 -8.65 -8.55 3.44
CA GLU A 284 -8.56 -8.55 4.90
C GLU A 284 -9.33 -9.72 5.51
N GLU A 285 -10.55 -10.00 5.05
CA GLU A 285 -11.36 -11.12 5.54
C GLU A 285 -10.74 -12.48 5.21
N ARG A 286 -10.15 -12.63 4.01
CA ARG A 286 -9.63 -13.91 3.52
C ARG A 286 -8.20 -14.20 3.98
N GLN A 287 -7.35 -13.19 3.98
CA GLN A 287 -5.90 -13.30 4.18
C GLN A 287 -5.36 -12.08 4.97
N PRO A 288 -5.67 -11.99 6.29
CA PRO A 288 -5.32 -10.83 7.12
C PRO A 288 -3.83 -10.44 7.08
N GLY A 289 -2.92 -11.43 7.05
CA GLY A 289 -1.49 -11.18 6.95
C GLY A 289 -1.08 -10.50 5.65
N LYS A 290 -1.62 -10.98 4.51
CA LYS A 290 -1.38 -10.36 3.19
C LYS A 290 -1.95 -8.95 3.15
N PHE A 291 -3.13 -8.74 3.71
CA PHE A 291 -3.72 -7.41 3.82
C PHE A 291 -2.81 -6.43 4.58
N THR A 292 -2.29 -6.82 5.75
CA THR A 292 -1.38 -5.96 6.52
C THR A 292 -0.11 -5.62 5.73
N THR A 293 0.51 -6.60 5.08
CA THR A 293 1.70 -6.35 4.24
C THR A 293 1.37 -5.42 3.07
N LEU A 294 0.26 -5.65 2.37
CA LEU A 294 -0.17 -4.77 1.29
C LEU A 294 -0.40 -3.35 1.79
N LEU A 295 -1.07 -3.18 2.94
CA LEU A 295 -1.36 -1.86 3.50
C LEU A 295 -0.08 -1.08 3.87
N GLN A 296 0.99 -1.76 4.28
CA GLN A 296 2.30 -1.14 4.51
C GLN A 296 2.94 -0.64 3.22
N ILE A 297 2.82 -1.41 2.13
CA ILE A 297 3.30 -0.97 0.81
C ILE A 297 2.43 0.20 0.29
N LEU A 298 1.11 0.16 0.51
CA LEU A 298 0.22 1.26 0.17
C LEU A 298 0.57 2.52 0.96
N GLN A 299 0.90 2.40 2.25
CA GLN A 299 1.40 3.51 3.06
C GLN A 299 2.64 4.12 2.41
N LEU A 300 3.68 3.32 2.12
CA LEU A 300 4.89 3.77 1.44
C LEU A 300 4.57 4.56 0.16
N VAL A 301 3.77 3.99 -0.74
CA VAL A 301 3.42 4.62 -2.02
C VAL A 301 2.66 5.94 -1.84
N VAL A 302 1.73 5.99 -0.88
CA VAL A 302 0.93 7.19 -0.63
C VAL A 302 1.77 8.30 -0.04
N THR A 303 2.61 7.99 0.95
CA THR A 303 3.44 8.98 1.65
C THR A 303 4.67 9.42 0.85
N SER A 304 5.09 8.64 -0.16
CA SER A 304 6.22 9.00 -1.03
C SER A 304 5.86 9.94 -2.18
N LYS A 305 4.58 10.05 -2.55
CA LYS A 305 4.12 10.89 -3.67
C LYS A 305 3.56 12.24 -3.18
N GLU A 306 4.00 13.33 -3.81
CA GLU A 306 3.64 14.71 -3.39
C GLU A 306 2.55 15.38 -4.25
N ASP A 307 2.25 14.85 -5.44
CA ASP A 307 1.44 15.51 -6.47
C ASP A 307 0.08 14.82 -6.73
N TRP A 308 -0.53 14.26 -5.67
CA TRP A 308 -1.87 13.66 -5.74
C TRP A 308 -2.95 14.67 -6.19
N ASN A 309 -3.77 14.29 -7.16
CA ASN A 309 -4.91 15.10 -7.60
C ASN A 309 -6.18 14.82 -6.77
N THR A 310 -7.20 15.69 -6.88
CA THR A 310 -8.44 15.59 -6.10
C THR A 310 -9.18 14.25 -6.26
N TYR A 311 -9.20 13.67 -7.46
CA TYR A 311 -9.86 12.38 -7.70
C TYR A 311 -9.09 11.24 -7.05
N GLU A 312 -7.76 11.21 -7.20
CA GLU A 312 -6.88 10.22 -6.56
C GLU A 312 -6.99 10.30 -5.03
N LEU A 313 -6.93 11.51 -4.46
CA LEU A 313 -7.11 11.73 -3.02
C LEU A 313 -8.47 11.24 -2.53
N THR A 314 -9.53 11.47 -3.29
CA THR A 314 -10.87 10.96 -2.95
C THR A 314 -10.90 9.44 -2.95
N ALA A 315 -10.28 8.81 -3.96
CA ALA A 315 -10.19 7.36 -4.04
C ALA A 315 -9.40 6.77 -2.85
N ILE A 316 -8.24 7.34 -2.51
CA ILE A 316 -7.43 6.92 -1.36
C ILE A 316 -8.23 7.02 -0.06
N MET A 317 -8.86 8.18 0.17
CA MET A 317 -9.67 8.40 1.36
C MET A 317 -10.92 7.51 1.41
N SER A 318 -11.45 7.07 0.26
CA SER A 318 -12.65 6.22 0.20
C SER A 318 -12.44 4.82 0.80
N TRP A 319 -11.20 4.33 0.89
CA TRP A 319 -10.88 3.06 1.54
C TRP A 319 -10.09 3.24 2.84
N CYS A 320 -9.18 4.21 2.91
CA CYS A 320 -8.35 4.40 4.11
C CYS A 320 -9.18 4.88 5.30
N TYR A 321 -10.10 5.83 5.07
CA TYR A 321 -10.90 6.40 6.15
C TYR A 321 -11.93 5.42 6.75
N PRO A 322 -12.68 4.62 5.96
CA PRO A 322 -13.56 3.60 6.54
C PRO A 322 -12.82 2.55 7.36
N ILE A 323 -11.59 2.17 6.99
CA ILE A 323 -10.75 1.27 7.79
C ILE A 323 -10.43 1.93 9.15
N LEU A 324 -9.94 3.18 9.14
CA LEU A 324 -9.70 3.94 10.37
C LEU A 324 -10.96 4.03 11.25
N GLN A 325 -12.11 4.34 10.64
CA GLN A 325 -13.38 4.48 11.35
C GLN A 325 -13.80 3.15 12.02
N ARG A 326 -13.71 2.03 11.30
CA ARG A 326 -14.01 0.70 11.84
C ARG A 326 -13.08 0.35 13.01
N LEU A 327 -11.77 0.58 12.84
CA LEU A 327 -10.77 0.33 13.89
C LEU A 327 -11.08 1.16 15.14
N ALA A 328 -11.29 2.46 14.97
CA ALA A 328 -11.51 3.40 16.05
C ALA A 328 -12.83 3.16 16.81
N CYS A 329 -13.91 2.86 16.09
CA CYS A 329 -15.24 2.76 16.68
C CYS A 329 -15.60 1.35 17.16
N LYS A 330 -14.93 0.31 16.67
CA LYS A 330 -15.31 -1.09 16.93
C LYS A 330 -14.13 -1.93 17.40
N ASP A 331 -13.10 -2.08 16.57
CA ASP A 331 -12.11 -3.14 16.77
C ASP A 331 -11.19 -2.85 17.96
N ILE A 332 -10.71 -1.61 18.11
CA ILE A 332 -9.84 -1.19 19.21
C ILE A 332 -10.58 -1.15 20.56
N PRO A 333 -11.79 -0.56 20.67
CA PRO A 333 -12.59 -0.67 21.89
C PRO A 333 -12.87 -2.14 22.26
N ALA A 334 -13.20 -2.99 21.29
CA ALA A 334 -13.42 -4.42 21.54
C ALA A 334 -12.14 -5.14 21.99
N PHE A 335 -10.97 -4.72 21.50
CA PHE A 335 -9.68 -5.24 21.94
C PHE A 335 -9.42 -4.92 23.41
N PHE A 336 -9.61 -3.67 23.84
CA PHE A 336 -9.37 -3.28 25.25
C PHE A 336 -10.42 -3.80 26.24
N ASN A 337 -11.62 -4.16 25.76
CA ASN A 337 -12.63 -4.82 26.60
C ASN A 337 -12.33 -6.29 26.92
N LYS A 338 -11.34 -6.90 26.26
CA LYS A 338 -10.90 -8.28 26.51
C LYS A 338 -9.79 -8.32 27.56
N SER A 339 -9.68 -9.42 28.30
CA SER A 339 -8.51 -9.66 29.16
C SER A 339 -7.27 -9.89 28.30
N CYS A 340 -6.08 -9.61 28.83
CA CYS A 340 -4.81 -9.89 28.14
C CYS A 340 -4.60 -11.38 27.80
N ASN A 341 -5.35 -12.29 28.43
CA ASN A 341 -5.31 -13.73 28.11
C ASN A 341 -6.31 -14.14 27.01
N ASP A 342 -7.18 -13.24 26.57
CA ASP A 342 -8.30 -13.55 25.67
C ASP A 342 -7.99 -13.27 24.20
N TYR A 343 -6.75 -12.94 23.87
CA TYR A 343 -6.31 -12.69 22.50
C TYR A 343 -4.88 -13.18 22.25
N ALA A 344 -4.61 -13.59 21.00
CA ALA A 344 -3.26 -13.95 20.57
C ALA A 344 -2.43 -12.68 20.27
N PRO A 345 -1.10 -12.67 20.51
CA PRO A 345 -0.24 -11.52 20.21
C PRO A 345 -0.36 -10.99 18.78
N SER A 346 -0.62 -11.88 17.81
CA SER A 346 -0.84 -11.52 16.40
C SER A 346 -2.01 -10.55 16.18
N VAL A 347 -3.02 -10.56 17.06
CA VAL A 347 -4.17 -9.66 16.99
C VAL A 347 -3.74 -8.21 17.27
N ALA A 348 -2.96 -8.00 18.32
CA ALA A 348 -2.44 -6.68 18.67
C ALA A 348 -1.51 -6.15 17.56
N ILE A 349 -0.64 -7.01 17.03
CA ILE A 349 0.25 -6.67 15.91
C ILE A 349 -0.57 -6.21 14.70
N GLN A 350 -1.58 -6.98 14.31
CA GLN A 350 -2.41 -6.64 13.16
C GLN A 350 -3.17 -5.32 13.37
N LEU A 351 -3.80 -5.13 14.53
CA LEU A 351 -4.54 -3.90 14.84
C LEU A 351 -3.62 -2.68 14.87
N HIS A 352 -2.45 -2.79 15.51
CA HIS A 352 -1.46 -1.72 15.58
C HIS A 352 -0.93 -1.35 14.19
N SER A 353 -0.42 -2.33 13.43
CA SER A 353 0.12 -2.09 12.08
C SER A 353 -0.94 -1.49 11.16
N THR A 354 -2.17 -2.02 11.18
CA THR A 354 -3.26 -1.51 10.32
C THR A 354 -3.64 -0.08 10.70
N LEU A 355 -3.80 0.19 12.00
CA LEU A 355 -4.13 1.53 12.47
C LEU A 355 -3.04 2.54 12.13
N LEU A 356 -1.79 2.20 12.44
CA LEU A 356 -0.66 3.11 12.24
C LEU A 356 -0.50 3.44 10.76
N SER A 357 -0.59 2.45 9.86
CA SER A 357 -0.55 2.70 8.41
C SER A 357 -1.67 3.64 7.94
N CYS A 358 -2.91 3.45 8.42
CA CYS A 358 -4.01 4.38 8.10
C CYS A 358 -3.77 5.79 8.66
N LEU A 359 -3.27 5.90 9.90
CA LEU A 359 -2.97 7.19 10.53
C LEU A 359 -1.84 7.92 9.78
N ASP A 360 -0.78 7.22 9.40
CA ASP A 360 0.37 7.81 8.68
C ASP A 360 -0.05 8.29 7.28
N ILE A 361 -0.83 7.49 6.55
CA ILE A 361 -1.43 7.91 5.27
C ILE A 361 -2.24 9.19 5.46
N ILE A 362 -3.14 9.22 6.44
CA ILE A 362 -4.03 10.36 6.66
C ILE A 362 -3.23 11.59 7.12
N SER A 363 -2.23 11.40 7.98
CA SER A 363 -1.36 12.47 8.49
C SER A 363 -0.59 13.15 7.37
N ASP A 364 0.06 12.38 6.48
CA ASP A 364 0.75 12.94 5.33
C ASP A 364 -0.22 13.65 4.38
N LEU A 365 -1.34 13.00 4.06
CA LEU A 365 -2.34 13.56 3.15
C LEU A 365 -3.06 14.80 3.71
N CYS A 366 -2.98 15.08 5.02
CA CYS A 366 -3.51 16.32 5.60
C CYS A 366 -2.81 17.58 5.06
N LYS A 367 -1.69 17.49 4.35
CA LYS A 367 -1.11 18.61 3.60
C LYS A 367 -2.06 19.15 2.52
N PHE A 368 -2.90 18.28 1.95
CA PHE A 368 -3.88 18.64 0.92
C PHE A 368 -5.18 19.20 1.52
N ASN A 369 -5.60 20.38 1.04
CA ASN A 369 -6.83 21.02 1.50
C ASN A 369 -8.09 20.17 1.26
N HIS A 370 -8.09 19.38 0.17
CA HIS A 370 -9.18 18.46 -0.15
C HIS A 370 -9.38 17.41 0.94
N VAL A 371 -8.29 16.81 1.42
CA VAL A 371 -8.32 15.77 2.46
C VAL A 371 -8.76 16.34 3.80
N ARG A 372 -8.29 17.53 4.19
CA ARG A 372 -8.77 18.21 5.40
C ARG A 372 -10.29 18.44 5.36
N LYS A 373 -10.80 18.94 4.23
CA LYS A 373 -12.26 19.12 4.03
C LYS A 373 -13.03 17.81 4.07
N PHE A 374 -12.49 16.75 3.46
CA PHE A 374 -13.05 15.41 3.54
C PHE A 374 -13.17 14.98 5.01
N LEU A 375 -12.08 15.00 5.78
CA LEU A 375 -12.10 14.58 7.18
C LEU A 375 -13.08 15.37 8.03
N ILE A 376 -13.17 16.69 7.84
CA ILE A 376 -14.13 17.54 8.56
C ILE A 376 -15.58 17.14 8.20
N SER A 377 -15.85 16.87 6.93
CA SER A 377 -17.20 16.52 6.45
C SER A 377 -17.69 15.15 6.90
N TYR A 378 -16.78 14.25 7.30
CA TYR A 378 -17.08 12.89 7.72
C TYR A 378 -16.96 12.68 9.25
N ASP A 379 -17.01 13.74 10.06
CA ASP A 379 -16.93 13.68 11.53
C ASP A 379 -15.62 13.08 12.08
N SER A 380 -14.52 13.15 11.32
CA SER A 380 -13.23 12.59 11.74
C SER A 380 -12.71 13.17 13.05
N VAL A 381 -12.99 14.44 13.36
CA VAL A 381 -12.57 15.08 14.62
C VAL A 381 -13.15 14.33 15.82
N LYS A 382 -14.43 13.96 15.76
CA LYS A 382 -15.09 13.18 16.81
C LYS A 382 -14.47 11.80 16.97
N ILE A 383 -14.22 11.12 15.85
CA ILE A 383 -13.62 9.78 15.84
C ILE A 383 -12.19 9.80 16.41
N LEU A 384 -11.36 10.76 16.00
CA LEU A 384 -9.98 10.91 16.46
C LEU A 384 -9.91 11.28 17.94
N VAL A 385 -10.76 12.20 18.41
CA VAL A 385 -10.83 12.55 19.85
C VAL A 385 -11.28 11.35 20.68
N SER A 386 -12.28 10.59 20.22
CA SER A 386 -12.74 9.38 20.89
C SER A 386 -11.69 8.27 20.92
N LEU A 387 -10.91 8.12 19.85
CA LEU A 387 -9.81 7.16 19.80
C LEU A 387 -8.68 7.59 20.74
N LEU A 388 -8.33 8.88 20.76
CA LEU A 388 -7.34 9.42 21.68
C LEU A 388 -7.75 9.21 23.14
N ASP A 389 -9.03 9.42 23.48
CA ASP A 389 -9.59 9.12 24.81
C ASP A 389 -9.49 7.64 25.16
N THR A 390 -9.81 6.77 24.21
CA THR A 390 -9.68 5.31 24.37
C THR A 390 -8.23 4.93 24.68
N PHE A 391 -7.27 5.50 23.95
CA PHE A 391 -5.85 5.28 24.21
C PHE A 391 -5.38 5.89 25.53
N GLN A 392 -5.85 7.09 25.87
CA GLN A 392 -5.49 7.71 27.13
C GLN A 392 -5.88 6.83 28.32
N LYS A 393 -7.08 6.24 28.30
CA LYS A 393 -7.58 5.38 29.39
C LYS A 393 -6.89 4.03 29.44
N ASN A 394 -6.50 3.49 28.29
CA ASN A 394 -6.12 2.10 28.19
C ASN A 394 -4.62 1.87 28.03
N LEU A 395 -3.82 2.78 27.49
CA LEU A 395 -2.39 2.58 27.26
C LEU A 395 -1.55 2.85 28.51
N LEU A 396 -0.40 2.19 28.61
CA LEU A 396 0.61 2.51 29.61
C LEU A 396 1.47 3.68 29.11
N ARG A 397 1.73 4.64 29.99
CA ARG A 397 2.79 5.65 29.80
C ARG A 397 4.11 5.03 30.25
N ILE A 398 5.13 5.06 29.38
CA ILE A 398 6.39 4.35 29.60
C ILE A 398 7.55 5.34 29.48
N ASN A 399 8.50 5.27 30.41
CA ASN A 399 9.74 6.04 30.34
C ASN A 399 10.93 5.13 30.69
N PHE A 400 11.83 4.91 29.74
CA PHE A 400 13.10 4.24 29.90
C PHE A 400 14.13 5.25 30.41
N LEU A 401 14.46 5.17 31.71
CA LEU A 401 15.40 6.08 32.34
C LEU A 401 16.83 5.57 32.12
N LYS A 402 17.61 6.32 31.35
CA LYS A 402 19.05 6.08 31.18
C LYS A 402 19.80 6.54 32.42
N GLY A 403 20.70 5.70 32.94
CA GLY A 403 21.63 6.10 34.01
C GLY A 403 22.77 6.98 33.49
N ASN A 404 23.83 7.16 34.29
CA ASN A 404 25.08 7.84 33.87
C ASN A 404 25.91 7.05 32.83
N GLY A 405 25.26 6.28 31.94
CA GLY A 405 25.79 5.51 30.82
C GLY A 405 24.66 5.06 29.88
N ASP A 406 24.98 4.42 28.74
CA ASP A 406 24.00 3.97 27.74
C ASP A 406 23.10 2.78 28.16
N THR A 407 23.19 2.34 29.42
CA THR A 407 22.35 1.28 29.98
C THR A 407 21.12 1.87 30.69
N VAL A 408 19.94 1.38 30.33
CA VAL A 408 18.68 1.70 31.01
C VAL A 408 18.73 1.05 32.39
N ASN A 409 18.68 1.87 33.44
CA ASN A 409 18.79 1.39 34.83
C ASN A 409 17.42 1.26 35.51
N GLU A 410 16.40 1.98 35.01
CA GLU A 410 15.06 1.99 35.61
C GLU A 410 13.99 2.26 34.54
N ILE A 411 12.81 1.63 34.67
CA ILE A 411 11.67 1.86 33.78
C ILE A 411 10.51 2.36 34.63
N LYS A 412 10.01 3.56 34.30
CA LYS A 412 8.82 4.13 34.93
C LYS A 412 7.60 3.81 34.08
N ILE A 413 6.64 3.09 34.65
CA ILE A 413 5.39 2.69 34.00
C ILE A 413 4.21 3.22 34.83
N THR A 414 3.40 4.08 34.21
CA THR A 414 2.21 4.68 34.86
C THR A 414 0.98 4.57 33.98
N ASP A 415 -0.19 4.79 34.57
CA ASP A 415 -1.38 5.14 33.82
C ASP A 415 -1.34 6.62 33.35
N HIS A 416 -2.45 7.09 32.79
CA HIS A 416 -2.61 8.46 32.34
C HIS A 416 -2.65 9.51 33.46
N GLU A 417 -3.14 9.15 34.64
CA GLU A 417 -3.17 9.99 35.84
C GLU A 417 -1.80 10.08 36.52
N GLY A 418 -0.87 9.20 36.15
CA GLY A 418 0.48 9.14 36.72
C GLY A 418 0.61 8.14 37.86
N ASN A 419 -0.44 7.35 38.14
CA ASN A 419 -0.36 6.28 39.12
C ASN A 419 0.53 5.15 38.58
N LYS A 420 1.35 4.59 39.45
CA LYS A 420 2.23 3.47 39.11
C LYS A 420 1.40 2.21 38.81
N ILE A 421 1.73 1.52 37.72
CA ILE A 421 1.13 0.22 37.39
C ILE A 421 2.01 -0.91 37.90
N GLU A 422 1.42 -1.84 38.64
CA GLU A 422 2.13 -3.01 39.20
C GLU A 422 1.62 -4.36 38.65
N ASP A 423 0.61 -4.33 37.76
CA ASP A 423 0.12 -5.53 37.07
C ASP A 423 1.20 -6.09 36.14
N ARG A 424 1.85 -7.16 36.60
CA ARG A 424 2.96 -7.80 35.88
C ARG A 424 2.54 -8.39 34.55
N LEU A 425 1.32 -8.91 34.44
CA LEU A 425 0.84 -9.53 33.20
C LEU A 425 0.58 -8.45 32.15
N LEU A 426 -0.09 -7.37 32.56
CA LEU A 426 -0.33 -6.21 31.69
C LEU A 426 0.98 -5.60 31.19
N ILE A 427 1.94 -5.39 32.09
CA ILE A 427 3.27 -4.86 31.76
C ILE A 427 3.99 -5.78 30.78
N PHE A 428 4.05 -7.09 31.05
CA PHE A 428 4.74 -8.06 30.22
C PHE A 428 4.22 -8.09 28.78
N ASN A 429 2.89 -7.98 28.62
CA ASN A 429 2.24 -7.97 27.31
C ASN A 429 2.45 -6.67 26.53
N ARG A 430 2.79 -5.56 27.20
CA ARG A 430 2.92 -4.24 26.57
C ARG A 430 4.35 -3.76 26.42
N VAL A 431 5.27 -4.23 27.26
CA VAL A 431 6.66 -3.78 27.29
C VAL A 431 7.58 -4.97 27.53
N ASN A 432 8.63 -5.09 26.73
CA ASN A 432 9.76 -5.93 27.08
C ASN A 432 10.76 -5.10 27.87
N THR A 433 10.79 -5.32 29.18
CA THR A 433 11.66 -4.57 30.11
C THR A 433 13.14 -4.93 29.96
N ASN A 434 13.48 -6.12 29.44
CA ASN A 434 14.87 -6.56 29.31
C ASN A 434 15.55 -5.91 28.08
N GLU A 435 14.81 -5.80 26.99
CA GLU A 435 15.30 -5.26 25.71
C GLU A 435 14.89 -3.79 25.49
N SER A 436 14.24 -3.18 26.49
CA SER A 436 13.78 -1.78 26.47
C SER A 436 12.98 -1.43 25.21
N PHE A 437 11.94 -2.22 24.91
CA PHE A 437 11.02 -1.91 23.80
C PHE A 437 9.56 -2.10 24.16
N ILE A 438 8.72 -1.43 23.38
CA ILE A 438 7.27 -1.39 23.56
C ILE A 438 6.60 -2.24 22.48
N ARG A 439 5.71 -3.13 22.91
CA ARG A 439 4.99 -4.09 22.07
C ARG A 439 3.79 -3.44 21.38
N ALA A 440 3.32 -4.04 20.29
CA ALA A 440 2.14 -3.59 19.55
C ALA A 440 0.88 -3.44 20.43
N ASP A 441 0.75 -4.23 21.50
CA ASP A 441 -0.32 -4.17 22.49
C ASP A 441 -0.48 -2.81 23.18
N ASN A 442 0.59 -2.00 23.22
CA ASN A 442 0.54 -0.65 23.77
C ASN A 442 0.39 0.44 22.69
N PHE A 443 0.13 0.05 21.43
CA PHE A 443 -0.09 0.95 20.29
C PHE A 443 0.92 2.11 20.22
N PRO A 444 2.24 1.82 20.18
CA PRO A 444 3.25 2.86 20.11
C PRO A 444 3.08 3.74 18.87
N HIS A 445 3.39 5.02 19.00
CA HIS A 445 3.30 6.06 17.98
C HIS A 445 1.89 6.50 17.57
N CYS A 446 0.83 5.76 17.92
CA CYS A 446 -0.52 6.08 17.45
C CYS A 446 -1.08 7.37 18.07
N LYS A 447 -0.81 7.67 19.36
CA LYS A 447 -1.30 8.92 19.98
C LYS A 447 -0.64 10.13 19.33
N LEU A 448 0.67 10.03 19.04
CA LEU A 448 1.41 11.09 18.36
C LEU A 448 0.73 11.49 17.04
N VAL A 449 0.53 10.51 16.16
CA VAL A 449 -0.01 10.75 14.81
C VAL A 449 -1.45 11.26 14.87
N ILE A 450 -2.28 10.78 15.80
CA ILE A 450 -3.62 11.34 16.04
C ILE A 450 -3.54 12.83 16.38
N ILE A 451 -2.63 13.23 17.26
CA ILE A 451 -2.44 14.63 17.66
C ILE A 451 -1.94 15.48 16.48
N GLU A 452 -1.09 14.94 15.61
CA GLU A 452 -0.63 15.62 14.40
C GLU A 452 -1.75 15.84 13.37
N ILE A 453 -2.61 14.84 13.17
CA ILE A 453 -3.81 14.98 12.33
C ILE A 453 -4.73 16.05 12.91
N LEU A 454 -5.02 16.01 14.21
CA LEU A 454 -5.84 17.03 14.88
C LEU A 454 -5.23 18.43 14.74
N ALA A 455 -3.91 18.58 14.92
CA ALA A 455 -3.21 19.85 14.71
C ALA A 455 -3.38 20.37 13.28
N SER A 456 -3.33 19.48 12.29
CA SER A 456 -3.49 19.81 10.87
C SER A 456 -4.92 20.22 10.53
N LEU A 457 -5.93 19.60 11.15
CA LEU A 457 -7.34 19.96 10.98
C LEU A 457 -7.69 21.31 11.65
N VAL A 458 -7.08 21.59 12.80
CA VAL A 458 -7.28 22.86 13.52
C VAL A 458 -6.68 24.06 12.77
N TYR A 459 -5.61 23.84 12.00
CA TYR A 459 -4.93 24.90 11.30
C TYR A 459 -5.90 25.68 10.39
N ALA A 460 -6.12 26.95 10.74
CA ALA A 460 -7.02 27.88 10.04
C ALA A 460 -8.54 27.55 10.08
N HIS A 461 -9.00 26.69 10.99
CA HIS A 461 -10.43 26.34 11.16
C HIS A 461 -10.90 26.55 12.62
N PRO A 462 -11.36 27.76 13.00
CA PRO A 462 -11.79 28.08 14.37
C PRO A 462 -12.93 27.20 14.90
N GLU A 463 -13.83 26.76 14.02
CA GLU A 463 -14.91 25.83 14.32
C GLU A 463 -14.40 24.48 14.83
N ILE A 464 -13.26 24.01 14.31
CA ILE A 464 -12.62 22.77 14.75
C ILE A 464 -11.95 22.97 16.12
N GLN A 465 -11.43 24.16 16.42
CA GLN A 465 -10.92 24.48 17.76
C GLN A 465 -12.01 24.38 18.82
N ASP A 466 -13.20 24.90 18.51
CA ASP A 466 -14.36 24.86 19.40
C ASP A 466 -14.88 23.42 19.54
N GLN A 467 -14.98 22.69 18.42
CA GLN A 467 -15.41 21.29 18.41
C GLN A 467 -14.50 20.40 19.27
N ILE A 468 -13.17 20.55 19.16
CA ILE A 468 -12.22 19.76 19.97
C ILE A 468 -12.38 20.07 21.46
N ARG A 469 -12.61 21.34 21.85
CA ARG A 469 -12.92 21.68 23.25
C ARG A 469 -14.21 21.00 23.71
N GLU A 470 -15.27 21.08 22.91
CA GLU A 470 -16.59 20.55 23.26
C GLU A 470 -16.61 19.03 23.36
N LEU A 471 -15.75 18.34 22.60
CA LEU A 471 -15.54 16.90 22.69
C LEU A 471 -14.61 16.47 23.84
N GLY A 472 -14.10 17.42 24.65
CA GLY A 472 -13.13 17.15 25.72
C GLY A 472 -11.70 16.91 25.22
N GLY A 473 -11.45 17.02 23.91
CA GLY A 473 -10.15 16.79 23.28
C GLY A 473 -9.06 17.76 23.76
N LEU A 474 -9.43 18.99 24.14
CA LEU A 474 -8.47 19.97 24.65
C LEU A 474 -7.75 19.49 25.92
N ALA A 475 -8.47 18.84 26.86
CA ALA A 475 -7.88 18.27 28.06
C ALA A 475 -7.04 17.02 27.76
N LEU A 476 -7.49 16.17 26.83
CA LEU A 476 -6.75 14.99 26.39
C LEU A 476 -5.39 15.37 25.79
N ILE A 477 -5.35 16.37 24.92
CA ILE A 477 -4.11 16.86 24.31
C ILE A 477 -3.18 17.44 25.39
N LEU A 478 -3.71 18.21 26.33
CA LEU A 478 -2.92 18.75 27.45
C LEU A 478 -2.28 17.65 28.30
N SER A 479 -3.01 16.56 28.57
CA SER A 479 -2.51 15.41 29.35
C SER A 479 -1.38 14.62 28.65
N ASN A 480 -1.14 14.88 27.36
CA ASN A 480 -0.05 14.32 26.57
C ASN A 480 1.16 15.28 26.44
N CYS A 481 1.15 16.44 27.12
CA CYS A 481 2.31 17.34 27.22
C CYS A 481 3.39 16.86 28.20
N VAL A 482 3.67 15.56 28.19
CA VAL A 482 4.64 14.88 29.06
C VAL A 482 5.49 13.93 28.22
N ILE A 483 6.66 13.53 28.76
CA ILE A 483 7.51 12.54 28.10
C ILE A 483 6.83 11.16 28.21
N ASP A 484 6.79 10.46 27.09
CA ASP A 484 6.25 9.11 26.95
C ASP A 484 7.00 8.41 25.81
N ASP A 485 7.85 7.43 26.12
CA ASP A 485 8.62 6.68 25.13
C ASP A 485 7.73 5.79 24.25
N ASN A 486 6.46 5.59 24.62
CA ASN A 486 5.45 5.00 23.73
C ASN A 486 5.24 5.83 22.46
N ASP A 487 5.33 7.15 22.60
CA ASP A 487 5.09 8.12 21.54
C ASP A 487 6.21 9.17 21.58
N PRO A 488 7.40 8.86 21.03
CA PRO A 488 8.50 9.81 21.00
C PRO A 488 8.05 11.15 20.41
N PHE A 489 8.42 12.26 21.07
CA PHE A 489 8.03 13.63 20.73
C PHE A 489 6.55 14.02 20.97
N ILE A 490 5.77 13.19 21.68
CA ILE A 490 4.36 13.51 21.95
C ILE A 490 4.18 14.80 22.73
N LYS A 491 5.11 15.13 23.62
CA LYS A 491 5.12 16.40 24.35
C LYS A 491 5.16 17.58 23.39
N GLU A 492 6.14 17.59 22.49
CA GLU A 492 6.38 18.66 21.53
C GLU A 492 5.21 18.79 20.55
N ARG A 493 4.72 17.67 20.01
CA ARG A 493 3.57 17.68 19.08
C ARG A 493 2.28 18.12 19.76
N SER A 494 2.06 17.73 21.02
CA SER A 494 0.93 18.21 21.82
C SER A 494 1.01 19.72 22.05
N ILE A 495 2.18 20.25 22.38
CA ILE A 495 2.40 21.70 22.54
C ILE A 495 2.10 22.46 21.23
N VAL A 496 2.52 21.94 20.08
CA VAL A 496 2.21 22.52 18.77
C VAL A 496 0.70 22.52 18.51
N CYS A 497 0.01 21.40 18.77
CA CYS A 497 -1.43 21.29 18.63
C CYS A 497 -2.17 22.30 19.54
N LEU A 498 -1.77 22.40 20.80
CA LEU A 498 -2.30 23.39 21.76
C LEU A 498 -2.11 24.81 21.27
N LYS A 499 -0.94 25.15 20.71
CA LYS A 499 -0.71 26.48 20.14
C LYS A 499 -1.73 26.81 19.06
N PHE A 500 -2.09 25.85 18.20
CA PHE A 500 -3.13 26.06 17.19
C PHE A 500 -4.53 26.13 17.78
N LEU A 501 -4.84 25.32 18.80
CA LEU A 501 -6.13 25.33 19.49
C LEU A 501 -6.41 26.63 20.25
N LEU A 502 -5.37 27.26 20.80
CA LEU A 502 -5.47 28.48 21.60
C LEU A 502 -5.35 29.76 20.76
N LYS A 503 -4.83 29.66 19.53
CA LYS A 503 -4.60 30.83 18.67
C LYS A 503 -5.94 31.50 18.34
N ASN A 504 -6.09 32.73 18.82
CA ASN A 504 -7.28 33.58 18.63
C ASN A 504 -8.58 32.95 19.14
N ASN A 505 -8.52 32.03 20.11
CA ASN A 505 -9.70 31.39 20.70
C ASN A 505 -9.78 31.67 22.21
N ALA A 506 -10.52 32.72 22.57
CA ALA A 506 -10.64 33.16 23.97
C ALA A 506 -11.29 32.09 24.86
N LYS A 507 -12.26 31.33 24.35
CA LYS A 507 -12.94 30.26 25.10
C LYS A 507 -11.97 29.11 25.42
N ASN A 508 -11.13 28.70 24.47
CA ASN A 508 -10.10 27.68 24.73
C ASN A 508 -9.04 28.18 25.72
N GLN A 509 -8.61 29.44 25.60
CA GLN A 509 -7.68 30.07 26.55
C GLN A 509 -8.25 30.13 27.97
N GLU A 510 -9.53 30.49 28.11
CA GLU A 510 -10.20 30.52 29.41
C GLU A 510 -10.33 29.11 30.00
N TYR A 511 -10.62 28.10 29.17
CA TYR A 511 -10.68 26.70 29.60
C TYR A 511 -9.35 26.23 30.21
N VAL A 512 -8.22 26.46 29.51
CA VAL A 512 -6.90 26.07 30.02
C VAL A 512 -6.55 26.80 31.32
N LYS A 513 -6.83 28.12 31.42
CA LYS A 513 -6.61 28.89 32.65
C LYS A 513 -7.38 28.33 33.85
N LYS A 514 -8.60 27.83 33.64
CA LYS A 514 -9.40 27.21 34.70
C LYS A 514 -8.81 25.88 35.18
N MET A 515 -8.21 25.10 34.28
CA MET A 515 -7.54 23.85 34.65
C MET A 515 -6.23 24.09 35.40
N GLU A 516 -5.39 25.03 34.94
CA GLU A 516 -4.16 25.42 35.66
C GLU A 516 -4.46 25.91 37.08
N ALA A 517 -5.54 26.69 37.25
CA ALA A 517 -5.97 27.17 38.56
C ALA A 517 -6.49 26.04 39.49
N GLN A 518 -6.92 24.90 38.95
CA GLN A 518 -7.35 23.73 39.73
C GLN A 518 -6.17 22.86 40.14
N ASP A 519 -5.18 22.66 39.26
CA ASP A 519 -3.97 21.88 39.57
C ASP A 519 -3.07 22.57 40.61
N VAL A 520 -2.93 23.90 40.55
CA VAL A 520 -2.13 24.67 41.54
C VAL A 520 -2.75 24.64 42.94
N VAL A 521 -4.06 24.37 43.06
CA VAL A 521 -4.76 24.24 44.35
C VAL A 521 -4.64 22.82 44.92
N GLN A 522 -4.20 21.83 44.13
CA GLN A 522 -4.01 20.43 44.54
C GLN A 522 -2.55 20.03 44.81
N ASP A 523 -1.61 20.98 44.85
CA ASP A 523 -0.22 20.67 45.18
C ASP A 523 0.01 20.58 46.70
N ASP A 524 -0.49 19.49 47.29
CA ASP A 524 -0.26 19.05 48.67
C ASP A 524 1.21 18.65 48.95
N ALA A 525 2.11 18.81 47.97
CA ALA A 525 3.55 18.56 48.12
C ALA A 525 4.26 19.76 48.76
N LEU A 526 3.84 21.00 48.48
CA LEU A 526 4.45 22.21 49.02
C LEU A 526 4.12 22.43 50.50
N SER A 527 2.89 22.07 50.91
CA SER A 527 2.45 22.09 52.31
C SER A 527 3.25 21.10 53.18
N LYS A 528 3.63 19.94 52.62
CA LYS A 528 4.48 18.93 53.27
C LYS A 528 5.96 19.30 53.33
N ALA A 529 6.41 20.27 52.54
CA ALA A 529 7.79 20.76 52.51
C ALA A 529 8.02 22.06 53.31
N GLY A 530 7.00 22.59 53.99
CA GLY A 530 7.14 23.77 54.86
C GLY A 530 7.05 25.13 54.16
N PHE A 531 6.60 25.18 52.91
CA PHE A 531 6.46 26.42 52.13
C PHE A 531 5.00 26.72 51.80
N GLU A 532 4.61 27.99 51.91
CA GLU A 532 3.35 28.52 51.38
C GLU A 532 3.59 29.37 50.14
N ILE A 533 2.67 29.28 49.18
CA ILE A 533 2.68 30.12 47.98
C ILE A 533 1.95 31.42 48.30
N SER A 534 2.62 32.56 48.13
CA SER A 534 1.97 33.88 48.16
C SER A 534 1.94 34.51 46.77
N VAL A 535 0.78 35.09 46.41
CA VAL A 535 0.57 35.79 45.15
C VAL A 535 0.52 37.30 45.43
N GLU A 536 1.51 38.04 44.96
CA GLU A 536 1.49 39.51 45.04
C GLU A 536 0.57 40.12 43.97
N LYS A 537 0.09 41.34 44.23
CA LYS A 537 -0.70 42.14 43.26
C LYS A 537 0.15 42.42 42.02
N GLY A 538 -0.01 41.57 41.00
CA GLY A 538 0.79 41.58 39.77
C GLY A 538 1.00 40.20 39.16
N GLY A 539 0.58 39.11 39.83
CA GLY A 539 0.61 37.75 39.27
C GLY A 539 1.98 37.09 39.30
N LYS A 540 2.98 37.67 40.00
CA LYS A 540 4.23 36.99 40.30
C LYS A 540 4.06 36.14 41.56
N VAL A 541 4.40 34.86 41.44
CA VAL A 541 4.32 33.85 42.49
C VAL A 541 5.66 33.79 43.23
N ARG A 542 5.65 33.82 44.57
CA ARG A 542 6.83 33.56 45.41
C ARG A 542 6.56 32.44 46.41
N LEU A 543 7.58 31.62 46.66
CA LEU A 543 7.64 30.64 47.75
C LEU A 543 8.05 31.35 49.04
N VAL A 544 7.29 31.16 50.12
CA VAL A 544 7.57 31.71 51.45
C VAL A 544 7.69 30.55 52.44
N SER A 545 8.80 30.43 53.15
CA SER A 545 8.97 29.43 54.22
C SER A 545 8.08 29.79 55.41
N LYS A 546 7.41 28.81 56.04
CA LYS A 546 6.78 29.03 57.34
C LYS A 546 7.87 29.30 58.37
N GLU A 547 7.86 30.49 58.97
CA GLU A 547 8.78 30.86 60.06
C GLU A 547 8.63 29.88 61.23
N GLU A 548 9.76 29.31 61.67
CA GLU A 548 9.87 28.63 62.96
C GLU A 548 10.01 29.67 64.09
N ASP A 549 9.34 29.38 65.20
CA ASP A 549 9.30 30.11 66.48
C ASP A 549 10.72 30.54 66.96
N PRO A 550 10.90 31.71 67.60
CA PRO A 550 12.21 32.28 67.89
C PRO A 550 12.83 31.58 69.11
N GLY A 551 13.78 30.68 68.87
CA GLY A 551 14.53 30.07 69.96
C GLY A 551 15.49 28.95 69.56
N ASN A 552 16.59 29.27 68.85
CA ASN A 552 17.86 28.64 69.17
C ASN A 552 19.06 29.36 68.53
N GLU A 553 20.00 29.75 69.38
CA GLU A 553 21.32 30.28 69.02
C GLU A 553 22.20 29.16 68.47
N ASN A 554 22.81 29.37 67.29
CA ASN A 554 24.24 29.18 66.99
C ASN A 554 24.50 28.95 65.48
N SER A 555 25.27 29.89 64.90
CA SER A 555 26.41 29.73 63.97
C SER A 555 26.31 28.66 62.85
N GLU A 556 26.58 28.93 61.57
CA GLU A 556 27.71 29.67 61.02
C GLU A 556 27.38 30.29 59.66
N ILE A 557 27.98 31.44 59.42
CA ILE A 557 28.02 32.17 58.16
C ILE A 557 29.11 31.54 57.30
N ILE A 558 28.77 31.03 56.12
CA ILE A 558 29.72 30.91 55.01
C ILE A 558 29.06 31.49 53.75
N SER A 559 29.62 32.61 53.34
CA SER A 559 29.32 33.39 52.14
C SER A 559 30.14 32.92 50.94
N ILE A 560 29.79 33.43 49.74
CA ILE A 560 30.59 33.59 48.50
C ILE A 560 30.55 32.36 47.57
N ASP A 561 30.28 32.43 46.25
CA ASP A 561 29.96 33.52 45.31
C ASP A 561 29.27 32.92 44.06
N GLU A 562 28.72 33.83 43.26
CA GLU A 562 28.18 33.64 41.91
C GLU A 562 29.20 33.07 40.91
N ASP A 563 28.74 32.12 40.09
CA ASP A 563 28.97 32.04 38.64
C ASP A 563 27.82 31.25 37.98
#